data_AF-A0A925FE24-F1
#
_entry.id   AF-A0A925FE24-F1
#
_cell.length_a   1.000
_cell.length_b   1.000
_cell.length_c   1.000
_cell.angle_alpha   90.00
_cell.angle_beta   90.00
_cell.angle_gamma   90.00
#
_symmetry.space_group_name_H-M   'P 1'
#
loop_
_entity.id
_entity.type
_entity.pdbx_description
1 polymer ?
#
loop_
_entity_poly.entity_id
_entity_poly.type
_entity_poly.pdbx_seq_one_letter_code
_entity_poly.pdbx_strand_id
1 'polypeptide(L)'
;MKTSVFFLGLTLLLARSGVPQTPAPPTKPFFFKHFTTKNGLSYNLINCLFEDREGYVWVGTFNGLNRFDGTRFVSFKYDRNDPHSVAHNNITDLCEDRAGNIWVATFYGVSRYVKAQNTFVNYLLEPQSKDVFRDNVVNNILCDRNGTV
;
A
#
# COMPACT_ATOMS: atom_id res chain seq x y z
N MET A 1 48.57 -72.33 18.30
CA MET A 1 49.30 -71.49 17.33
C MET A 1 48.49 -70.22 17.12
N LYS A 2 48.93 -69.09 17.70
CA LYS A 2 49.50 -67.92 16.99
C LYS A 2 48.45 -67.26 16.08
N THR A 3 47.98 -66.02 16.24
CA THR A 3 48.66 -64.77 16.66
C THR A 3 47.62 -63.67 16.87
N SER A 4 47.70 -62.92 17.96
CA SER A 4 47.03 -61.61 18.12
C SER A 4 47.98 -60.50 17.65
N VAL A 5 47.48 -59.59 16.82
CA VAL A 5 48.18 -58.33 16.47
C VAL A 5 47.40 -57.19 17.12
N PHE A 6 48.04 -56.48 18.05
CA PHE A 6 47.53 -55.25 18.64
C PHE A 6 48.04 -54.06 17.80
N PHE A 7 47.13 -53.27 17.23
CA PHE A 7 47.45 -51.95 16.71
C PHE A 7 47.17 -50.90 17.80
N LEU A 8 48.23 -50.25 18.30
CA LEU A 8 48.09 -48.99 19.05
C LEU A 8 47.67 -47.90 18.05
N GLY A 9 46.38 -47.55 18.03
CA GLY A 9 45.90 -46.35 17.37
C GLY A 9 45.91 -45.18 18.35
N LEU A 10 46.87 -44.28 18.23
CA LEU A 10 46.88 -42.99 18.94
C LEU A 10 45.92 -42.04 18.21
N THR A 11 44.68 -41.92 18.69
CA THR A 11 43.73 -40.92 18.18
C THR A 11 43.99 -39.57 18.81
N LEU A 12 44.54 -38.65 18.02
CA LEU A 12 44.69 -37.24 18.38
C LEU A 12 43.30 -36.59 18.47
N LEU A 13 42.82 -36.27 19.66
CA LEU A 13 41.62 -35.46 19.85
C LEU A 13 41.94 -34.01 19.47
N LEU A 14 41.63 -33.59 18.24
CA LEU A 14 41.55 -32.17 17.92
C LEU A 14 40.29 -31.61 18.56
N ALA A 15 40.44 -30.96 19.72
CA ALA A 15 39.40 -30.14 20.29
C ALA A 15 39.12 -29.00 19.30
N ARG A 16 38.04 -29.13 18.50
CA ARG A 16 37.48 -27.98 17.79
C ARG A 16 36.99 -27.03 18.87
N SER A 17 37.64 -25.88 19.01
CA SER A 17 37.11 -24.74 19.74
C SER A 17 35.87 -24.25 19.00
N GLY A 18 34.74 -24.89 19.25
CA GLY A 18 33.44 -24.39 18.83
C GLY A 18 33.21 -23.07 19.57
N VAL A 19 33.20 -21.97 18.84
CA VAL A 19 32.68 -20.70 19.35
C VAL A 19 31.25 -21.00 19.85
N PRO A 20 30.92 -20.73 21.12
CA PRO A 20 29.56 -20.92 21.60
C PRO A 20 28.63 -20.04 20.76
N GLN A 21 27.80 -20.67 19.93
CA GLN A 21 26.70 -19.94 19.32
C GLN A 21 25.63 -19.78 20.39
N THR A 22 25.52 -18.59 20.95
CA THR A 22 24.34 -18.23 21.73
C THR A 22 23.12 -18.38 20.83
N PRO A 23 22.12 -19.19 21.21
CA PRO A 23 20.89 -19.31 20.43
C PRO A 23 20.24 -17.94 20.31
N ALA A 24 19.80 -17.59 19.10
CA ALA A 24 19.06 -16.36 18.87
C ALA A 24 17.85 -16.30 19.82
N PRO A 25 17.54 -15.13 20.40
CA PRO A 25 16.38 -15.00 21.28
C PRO A 25 15.11 -15.40 20.51
N PRO A 26 14.14 -16.05 21.19
CA PRO A 26 12.88 -16.42 20.55
C PRO A 26 12.20 -15.16 20.00
N THR A 27 11.94 -15.14 18.70
CA THR A 27 11.23 -14.04 18.06
C THR A 27 9.75 -14.16 18.37
N LYS A 28 9.15 -13.08 18.89
CA LYS A 28 7.70 -13.01 19.06
C LYS A 28 7.05 -13.05 17.66
N PRO A 29 6.12 -13.97 17.37
CA PRO A 29 5.50 -14.03 16.06
C PRO A 29 4.68 -12.76 15.81
N PHE A 30 4.79 -12.24 14.59
CA PHE A 30 3.90 -11.19 14.11
C PHE A 30 2.61 -11.82 13.60
N PHE A 31 1.47 -11.27 14.02
CA PHE A 31 0.16 -11.63 13.51
C PHE A 31 -0.34 -10.53 12.60
N PHE A 32 -0.68 -10.86 11.37
CA PHE A 32 -1.24 -9.94 10.40
C PHE A 32 -2.71 -10.20 10.21
N LYS A 33 -3.52 -9.14 10.24
CA LYS A 33 -4.91 -9.20 9.80
C LYS A 33 -4.95 -8.90 8.31
N HIS A 34 -5.56 -9.80 7.54
CA HIS A 34 -5.66 -9.67 6.10
C HIS A 34 -7.02 -9.08 5.72
N PHE A 35 -6.99 -8.03 4.91
CA PHE A 35 -8.17 -7.45 4.30
C PHE A 35 -8.08 -7.61 2.78
N THR A 36 -9.14 -8.11 2.18
CA THR A 36 -9.25 -8.37 0.74
C THR A 36 -10.59 -7.85 0.22
N THR A 37 -10.91 -8.10 -1.04
CA THR A 37 -12.25 -7.87 -1.58
C THR A 37 -13.38 -8.54 -0.78
N LYS A 38 -13.10 -9.66 -0.10
CA LYS A 38 -14.08 -10.32 0.80
C LYS A 38 -14.43 -9.48 2.03
N ASN A 39 -13.62 -8.47 2.35
CA ASN A 39 -13.80 -7.60 3.50
C ASN A 39 -14.31 -6.19 3.11
N GLY A 40 -14.63 -5.97 1.84
CA GLY A 40 -15.16 -4.70 1.34
C GLY A 40 -14.15 -3.81 0.59
N LEU A 41 -12.88 -4.22 0.49
CA LEU A 41 -11.90 -3.54 -0.36
C LEU A 41 -12.34 -3.64 -1.84
N SER A 42 -12.26 -2.56 -2.61
CA SER A 42 -12.73 -2.56 -4.00
C SER A 42 -11.89 -3.43 -4.94
N TYR A 43 -10.59 -3.60 -4.64
CA TYR A 43 -9.65 -4.37 -5.44
C TYR A 43 -8.39 -4.74 -4.64
N ASN A 44 -7.76 -5.88 -4.94
CA ASN A 44 -6.60 -6.37 -4.17
C ASN A 44 -5.26 -5.73 -4.59
N LEU A 45 -5.18 -5.11 -5.77
CA LEU A 45 -3.99 -4.37 -6.20
C LEU A 45 -4.06 -2.96 -5.61
N ILE A 46 -3.32 -2.75 -4.54
CA ILE A 46 -3.20 -1.47 -3.81
C ILE A 46 -2.06 -0.67 -4.43
N ASN A 47 -2.33 0.57 -4.83
CA ASN A 47 -1.34 1.49 -5.39
C ASN A 47 -0.79 2.44 -4.32
N CYS A 48 -1.66 2.94 -3.43
CA CYS A 48 -1.29 3.92 -2.41
C CYS A 48 -2.14 3.80 -1.14
N LEU A 49 -1.59 4.29 -0.04
CA LEU A 49 -2.21 4.35 1.29
C LEU A 49 -1.98 5.74 1.88
N PHE A 50 -3.00 6.30 2.52
CA PHE A 50 -2.94 7.60 3.18
C PHE A 50 -3.82 7.60 4.44
N GLU A 51 -3.30 8.03 5.57
CA GLU A 51 -4.09 8.26 6.79
C GLU A 51 -4.42 9.74 6.90
N ASP A 52 -5.71 10.07 7.00
CA ASP A 52 -6.13 11.46 7.15
C ASP A 52 -6.08 11.93 8.62
N ARG A 53 -6.21 13.23 8.85
CA ARG A 53 -6.18 13.83 10.19
C ARG A 53 -7.30 13.36 11.14
N GLU A 54 -8.32 12.68 10.61
CA GLU A 54 -9.43 12.11 11.39
C GLU A 54 -9.17 10.62 11.75
N GLY A 55 -8.07 10.04 11.27
CA GLY A 55 -7.68 8.65 11.52
C GLY A 55 -8.32 7.65 10.54
N TYR A 56 -8.95 8.11 9.46
CA TYR A 56 -9.40 7.21 8.41
C TYR A 56 -8.23 6.81 7.52
N VAL A 57 -8.15 5.52 7.19
CA VAL A 57 -7.18 5.02 6.23
C VAL A 57 -7.82 5.01 4.85
N TRP A 58 -7.27 5.81 3.95
CA TRP A 58 -7.60 5.85 2.54
C TRP A 58 -6.71 4.89 1.75
N VAL A 59 -7.31 4.08 0.90
CA VAL A 59 -6.64 3.05 0.10
C VAL A 59 -6.98 3.26 -1.37
N GLY A 60 -6.00 3.73 -2.12
CA GLY A 60 -6.08 3.82 -3.57
C GLY A 60 -5.75 2.46 -4.19
N THR A 61 -6.64 1.95 -5.02
CA THR A 61 -6.46 0.68 -5.72
C THR A 61 -6.52 0.88 -7.22
N PHE A 62 -6.15 -0.16 -7.97
CA PHE A 62 -6.32 -0.18 -9.42
C PHE A 62 -7.79 -0.07 -9.86
N ASN A 63 -8.76 -0.38 -8.97
CA ASN A 63 -10.18 -0.32 -9.30
C ASN A 63 -11.05 0.25 -8.15
N GLY A 64 -10.72 1.45 -7.72
CA GLY A 64 -11.51 2.27 -6.80
C GLY A 64 -10.70 2.88 -5.67
N LEU A 65 -11.26 3.93 -5.06
CA LEU A 65 -10.79 4.50 -3.81
C LEU A 65 -11.56 3.86 -2.65
N ASN A 66 -10.90 3.61 -1.53
CA ASN A 66 -11.56 3.07 -0.33
C ASN A 66 -11.23 3.94 0.88
N ARG A 67 -12.18 4.09 1.79
CA ARG A 67 -11.97 4.65 3.13
C ARG A 67 -12.26 3.58 4.17
N PHE A 68 -11.34 3.38 5.09
CA PHE A 68 -11.41 2.40 6.16
C PHE A 68 -11.49 3.09 7.52
N ASP A 69 -12.47 2.71 8.33
CA ASP A 69 -12.73 3.28 9.67
C ASP A 69 -12.14 2.44 10.81
N GLY A 70 -11.25 1.48 10.50
CA GLY A 70 -10.74 0.49 11.46
C GLY A 70 -11.58 -0.79 11.50
N THR A 71 -12.82 -0.76 11.00
CA THR A 71 -13.74 -1.90 11.01
C THR A 71 -14.20 -2.30 9.60
N ARG A 72 -14.60 -1.34 8.77
CA ARG A 72 -15.20 -1.55 7.45
C ARG A 72 -14.65 -0.61 6.40
N PHE A 73 -14.74 -1.03 5.14
CA PHE A 73 -14.43 -0.21 3.98
C PHE A 73 -15.69 0.41 3.38
N VAL A 74 -15.58 1.67 2.97
CA VAL A 74 -16.49 2.34 2.03
C VAL A 74 -15.73 2.54 0.74
N SER A 75 -16.28 2.10 -0.39
CA SER A 75 -15.64 2.22 -1.70
C SER A 75 -16.30 3.29 -2.57
N PHE A 76 -15.47 4.05 -3.27
CA PHE A 76 -15.84 5.07 -4.23
C PHE A 76 -15.31 4.67 -5.60
N LYS A 77 -16.19 4.64 -6.59
CA LYS A 77 -15.86 4.26 -7.97
C LYS A 77 -16.38 5.29 -8.94
N TYR A 78 -15.73 5.37 -10.08
CA TYR A 78 -16.20 6.15 -11.21
C TYR A 78 -17.56 5.62 -11.68
N ASP A 79 -18.52 6.54 -11.81
CA ASP A 79 -19.81 6.32 -12.44
C ASP A 79 -19.98 7.35 -13.56
N ARG A 80 -20.13 6.87 -14.79
CA ARG A 80 -20.31 7.71 -15.98
C ARG A 80 -21.57 8.58 -15.93
N ASN A 81 -22.54 8.22 -15.10
CA ASN A 81 -23.81 8.96 -14.97
C ASN A 81 -23.82 9.88 -13.75
N ASP A 82 -22.78 9.84 -12.91
CA ASP A 82 -22.66 10.69 -11.74
C ASP A 82 -21.39 11.56 -11.84
N PRO A 83 -21.53 12.86 -12.18
CA PRO A 83 -20.39 13.77 -12.25
C PRO A 83 -19.73 14.02 -10.89
N HIS A 84 -20.40 13.64 -9.80
CA HIS A 84 -19.92 13.72 -8.42
C HIS A 84 -19.19 12.45 -7.95
N SER A 85 -18.96 11.49 -8.84
CA SER A 85 -18.11 10.33 -8.59
C SER A 85 -16.63 10.63 -8.87
N VAL A 86 -15.73 9.74 -8.42
CA VAL A 86 -14.27 9.90 -8.68
C VAL A 86 -13.97 9.84 -10.19
N ALA A 87 -13.02 10.65 -10.66
CA ALA A 87 -12.71 10.84 -12.08
C ALA A 87 -12.32 9.55 -12.80
N HIS A 88 -11.64 8.64 -12.12
CA HIS A 88 -11.30 7.33 -12.65
C HIS A 88 -11.05 6.32 -11.54
N ASN A 89 -11.23 5.02 -11.84
CA ASN A 89 -11.07 3.95 -10.85
C ASN A 89 -9.61 3.63 -10.49
N ASN A 90 -8.67 3.90 -11.39
CA ASN A 90 -7.25 3.67 -11.11
C ASN A 90 -6.67 4.84 -10.32
N ILE A 91 -6.54 4.65 -9.02
CA ILE A 91 -6.05 5.65 -8.06
C ILE A 91 -4.55 5.50 -7.92
N THR A 92 -3.81 6.58 -8.13
CA THR A 92 -2.33 6.55 -8.15
C THR A 92 -1.73 7.11 -6.88
N ASP A 93 -2.32 8.17 -6.33
CA ASP A 93 -1.80 8.84 -5.14
C ASP A 93 -2.89 9.63 -4.41
N LEU A 94 -2.63 9.96 -3.15
CA LEU A 94 -3.57 10.58 -2.22
C LEU A 94 -2.87 11.61 -1.34
N CYS A 95 -3.49 12.76 -1.12
CA CYS A 95 -3.08 13.67 -0.05
C CYS A 95 -4.23 14.51 0.51
N GLU A 96 -4.05 15.10 1.70
CA GLU A 96 -5.07 15.91 2.36
C GLU A 96 -4.67 17.39 2.42
N ASP A 97 -5.56 18.27 1.97
CA ASP A 97 -5.34 19.71 2.02
C ASP A 97 -5.60 20.32 3.42
N ARG A 98 -5.35 21.61 3.59
CA ARG A 98 -5.65 22.33 4.86
C ARG A 98 -7.11 22.26 5.27
N ALA A 99 -8.03 22.25 4.31
CA ALA A 99 -9.46 22.21 4.57
C ALA A 99 -9.95 20.79 4.91
N GLY A 100 -9.06 19.80 4.89
CA GLY A 100 -9.38 18.41 5.17
C GLY A 100 -9.97 17.68 3.97
N ASN A 101 -9.94 18.25 2.77
CA ASN A 101 -10.38 17.51 1.59
C ASN A 101 -9.30 16.52 1.16
N ILE A 102 -9.73 15.38 0.63
CA ILE A 102 -8.82 14.39 0.08
C ILE A 102 -8.66 14.64 -1.40
N TRP A 103 -7.43 14.92 -1.82
CA TRP A 103 -7.05 15.00 -3.21
C TRP A 103 -6.61 13.63 -3.70
N VAL A 104 -7.17 13.24 -4.84
CA VAL A 104 -7.10 11.89 -5.39
C VAL A 104 -6.53 12.00 -6.79
N ALA A 105 -5.29 11.58 -6.95
CA ALA A 105 -4.68 11.44 -8.26
C ALA A 105 -5.23 10.18 -8.95
N THR A 106 -5.56 10.32 -10.22
CA THR A 106 -6.09 9.24 -11.04
C THR A 106 -5.45 9.22 -12.43
N PHE A 107 -5.71 8.16 -13.18
CA PHE A 107 -5.26 8.03 -14.58
C PHE A 107 -5.90 9.03 -15.56
N TYR A 108 -6.97 9.75 -15.17
CA TYR A 108 -7.62 10.75 -16.03
C TYR A 108 -7.78 12.12 -15.35
N GLY A 109 -6.80 12.48 -14.52
CA GLY A 109 -6.78 13.77 -13.81
C GLY A 109 -6.96 13.59 -12.31
N VAL A 110 -7.47 14.65 -11.66
CA VAL A 110 -7.51 14.74 -10.21
C VAL A 110 -8.94 14.90 -9.72
N SER A 111 -9.31 14.20 -8.66
CA SER A 111 -10.56 14.41 -7.95
C SER A 111 -10.29 14.98 -6.56
N ARG A 112 -11.06 15.97 -6.14
CA ARG A 112 -11.08 16.44 -4.75
C ARG A 112 -12.35 15.93 -4.07
N TYR A 113 -12.19 15.04 -3.10
CA TYR A 113 -13.27 14.58 -2.25
C TYR A 113 -13.53 15.60 -1.13
N VAL A 114 -14.69 16.25 -1.22
CA VAL A 114 -15.15 17.24 -0.24
C VAL A 114 -15.87 16.51 0.89
N LYS A 115 -15.15 16.20 1.97
CA LYS A 115 -15.64 15.37 3.09
C LYS A 115 -17.00 15.85 3.62
N ALA A 116 -17.14 17.15 3.85
CA ALA A 116 -18.36 17.75 4.40
C ALA A 116 -19.61 17.52 3.54
N GLN A 117 -19.43 17.27 2.25
CA GLN A 117 -20.51 17.07 1.28
C GLN A 117 -20.60 15.62 0.79
N ASN A 118 -19.62 14.77 1.16
CA ASN A 118 -19.48 13.41 0.65
C ASN A 118 -19.55 13.34 -0.90
N THR A 119 -18.87 14.26 -1.58
CA THR A 119 -18.94 14.43 -3.04
C THR A 119 -17.55 14.63 -3.65
N PHE A 120 -17.40 14.35 -4.93
CA PHE A 120 -16.18 14.65 -5.69
C PHE A 120 -16.36 15.87 -6.59
N VAL A 121 -15.29 16.67 -6.67
CA VAL A 121 -15.10 17.70 -7.69
C VAL A 121 -13.93 17.26 -8.57
N ASN A 122 -14.16 17.14 -9.88
CA ASN A 122 -13.20 16.57 -10.82
C ASN A 122 -12.50 17.66 -11.64
N TYR A 123 -11.18 17.56 -11.72
CA TYR A 123 -10.28 18.39 -12.51
C TYR A 123 -9.66 17.50 -13.58
N LEU A 124 -10.37 17.35 -14.69
CA LEU A 124 -9.96 16.54 -15.82
C LEU A 124 -9.01 17.34 -16.72
N LEU A 125 -7.93 16.70 -17.19
CA LEU A 125 -7.11 17.28 -18.25
C LEU A 125 -7.91 17.13 -19.57
N GLU A 126 -8.32 18.25 -20.18
CA GLU A 126 -9.00 18.18 -21.46
C GLU A 126 -8.12 17.48 -22.52
N PRO A 127 -8.70 16.68 -23.42
CA PRO A 127 -7.99 16.14 -24.57
C PRO A 127 -7.77 17.24 -25.62
N GLN A 128 -7.07 18.32 -25.28
CA GLN A 128 -6.69 19.35 -26.26
C GLN A 128 -5.34 19.03 -26.91
N SER A 129 -5.34 18.03 -27.79
CA SER A 129 -4.73 18.07 -29.12
C SER A 129 -4.72 16.67 -29.71
N LYS A 130 -4.70 16.60 -31.05
CA LYS A 130 -4.53 15.39 -31.86
C LYS A 130 -3.13 14.76 -31.72
N ASP A 131 -2.48 14.86 -30.56
CA ASP A 131 -1.16 14.27 -30.34
C ASP A 131 -1.27 12.93 -29.61
N VAL A 132 -0.62 11.92 -30.20
CA VAL A 132 -0.81 10.48 -29.96
C VAL A 132 -0.05 9.99 -28.70
N PHE A 133 0.51 10.90 -27.89
CA PHE A 133 1.21 10.56 -26.66
C PHE A 133 0.38 10.96 -25.44
N ARG A 134 -0.62 10.12 -25.15
CA ARG A 134 -1.58 10.25 -24.05
C ARG A 134 -0.96 9.74 -22.74
N ASP A 135 -0.47 10.62 -21.89
CA ASP A 135 -0.36 10.32 -20.47
C ASP A 135 -1.09 11.40 -19.66
N ASN A 136 -2.42 11.23 -19.55
CA ASN A 136 -3.25 11.97 -18.59
C ASN A 136 -3.11 11.40 -17.15
N VAL A 137 -2.09 10.56 -16.95
CA VAL A 137 -1.81 9.89 -15.69
C VAL A 137 -1.14 10.87 -14.75
N VAL A 138 -1.85 11.25 -13.70
CA VAL A 138 -1.23 11.95 -12.58
C VAL A 138 -0.59 10.87 -11.71
N ASN A 139 0.73 10.75 -11.75
CA ASN A 139 1.43 9.69 -11.00
C ASN A 139 1.53 9.97 -9.50
N ASN A 140 1.72 11.23 -9.12
CA ASN A 140 1.87 11.63 -7.73
C ASN A 140 1.14 12.96 -7.48
N ILE A 141 0.67 13.16 -6.26
CA ILE A 141 0.12 14.42 -5.77
C ILE A 141 0.87 14.84 -4.52
N LEU A 142 1.48 16.03 -4.55
CA LEU A 142 2.34 16.49 -3.47
C LEU A 142 1.62 17.57 -2.68
N CYS A 143 1.25 17.23 -1.45
CA CYS A 143 0.84 18.22 -0.47
C CYS A 143 2.08 18.75 0.27
N ASP A 144 2.31 20.06 0.28
CA ASP A 144 3.37 20.66 1.11
C ASP A 144 3.03 20.50 2.62
N ARG A 145 3.99 20.78 3.52
CA ARG A 145 3.75 20.75 4.99
C ARG A 145 2.63 21.67 5.46
N ASN A 146 2.34 22.62 4.60
CA ASN A 146 1.36 23.65 4.75
C ASN A 146 -0.01 23.11 4.29
N GLY A 147 -0.15 21.97 3.61
CA GLY A 147 -1.42 21.44 3.09
C GLY A 147 -1.90 22.15 1.82
N THR A 148 -0.98 22.80 1.11
CA THR A 148 -1.16 23.25 -0.27
C THR A 148 -0.92 22.06 -1.20
N VAL A 149 -1.81 21.86 -2.17
CA VAL A 149 -1.76 20.79 -3.17
C VAL A 149 -1.39 21.37 -4.52
#